data_AF-A0A529KZN4-F1
#
_entry.id   AF-A0A529KZN4-F1
#
_cell.length_a   1.000
_cell.length_b   1.000
_cell.length_c   1.000
_cell.angle_alpha   90.00
_cell.angle_beta   90.00
_cell.angle_gamma   90.00
#
_symmetry.space_group_name_H-M   'P 1'
#
loop_
_entity.id
_entity.type
_entity.pdbx_description
1 polymer ?
#
loop_
_entity_poly.entity_id
_entity_poly.type
_entity_poly.pdbx_seq_one_letter_code
_entity_poly.pdbx_strand_id
1 'polypeptide(L)'
;GKTVLIPDLAAGCSLADSITAEDVRLMRQLYSSVPVITYVNTSAAVKAESDICCTSGNALAIVKSLNAPRVIMLPDEYLAKNIAAQTKVEIIAWKGRCEVHERFSANDIRDLRDAHPGVTVLAHPECPPEVVAEADFAGSTAAMSDYVGRHKP
;
A
#
# COMPACT_ATOMS: atom_id res chain seq x y z
N GLY A 1 17.84 -19.16 17.49
CA GLY A 1 17.40 -17.86 16.95
C GLY A 1 18.59 -17.11 16.39
N LYS A 2 18.35 -16.06 15.61
CA LYS A 2 19.38 -15.10 15.19
C LYS A 2 19.15 -13.77 15.92
N THR A 3 20.21 -13.04 16.21
CA THR A 3 20.10 -11.68 16.77
C THR A 3 19.70 -10.71 15.66
N VAL A 4 18.68 -9.89 15.91
CA VAL A 4 18.24 -8.80 15.04
C VAL A 4 18.44 -7.50 15.82
N LEU A 5 19.12 -6.52 15.22
CA LEU A 5 19.45 -5.24 15.84
C LEU A 5 18.79 -4.11 15.06
N ILE A 6 18.18 -3.17 15.77
CA ILE A 6 17.69 -1.91 15.23
C ILE A 6 18.50 -0.77 15.87
N PRO A 7 19.20 0.08 15.10
CA PRO A 7 20.08 1.11 15.66
C PRO A 7 19.36 2.19 16.47
N ASP A 8 18.10 2.46 16.14
CA ASP A 8 17.26 3.46 16.79
C ASP A 8 15.87 2.87 17.05
N LEU A 9 15.46 2.83 18.32
CA LEU A 9 14.16 2.31 18.73
C LEU A 9 13.00 3.25 18.36
N ALA A 10 13.29 4.52 18.04
CA ALA A 10 12.30 5.49 17.60
C ALA A 10 12.02 5.42 16.09
N ALA A 11 12.76 4.63 15.32
CA ALA A 11 12.51 4.44 13.89
C ALA A 11 11.17 3.70 13.68
N GLY A 12 10.11 4.47 13.41
CA GLY A 12 8.72 4.01 13.30
C GLY A 12 8.11 4.20 11.91
N CYS A 13 6.78 4.01 11.82
CA CYS A 13 6.02 4.15 10.59
C CYS A 13 4.59 4.62 10.89
N SER A 14 4.20 5.77 10.34
CA SER A 14 2.86 6.35 10.53
C SER A 14 1.72 5.38 10.20
N LEU A 15 1.91 4.54 9.20
CA LEU A 15 0.97 3.48 8.82
C LEU A 15 0.84 2.42 9.91
N ALA A 16 1.96 1.97 10.47
CA ALA A 16 1.95 0.95 11.52
C ALA A 16 1.31 1.46 12.81
N ASP A 17 1.50 2.75 13.11
CA ASP A 17 0.92 3.41 14.28
C ASP A 17 -0.58 3.73 14.10
N SER A 18 -1.08 3.68 12.86
CA SER A 18 -2.49 4.01 12.55
C SER A 18 -3.50 2.91 12.88
N ILE A 19 -3.05 1.72 13.30
CA ILE A 19 -3.92 0.56 13.58
C ILE A 19 -3.36 -0.32 14.71
N THR A 20 -4.24 -0.85 15.54
CA THR A 20 -3.90 -1.79 16.62
C THR A 20 -4.48 -3.19 16.37
N ALA A 21 -3.99 -4.18 17.11
CA ALA A 21 -4.55 -5.53 17.08
C ALA A 21 -6.03 -5.55 17.52
N GLU A 22 -6.42 -4.68 18.45
CA GLU A 22 -7.81 -4.58 18.91
C GLU A 22 -8.72 -4.04 17.80
N ASP A 23 -8.24 -3.07 17.03
CA ASP A 23 -8.98 -2.57 15.86
C ASP A 23 -9.26 -3.69 14.85
N VAL A 24 -8.27 -4.58 14.61
CA VAL A 24 -8.46 -5.75 13.74
C VAL A 24 -9.51 -6.70 14.31
N ARG A 25 -9.49 -6.96 15.62
CA ARG A 25 -10.50 -7.82 16.26
C ARG A 25 -11.90 -7.24 16.14
N LEU A 26 -12.06 -5.93 16.34
CA LEU A 26 -13.33 -5.24 16.15
C LEU A 26 -13.79 -5.31 14.69
N MET A 27 -12.89 -5.09 13.74
CA MET A 27 -13.18 -5.25 12.32
C MET A 27 -13.65 -6.66 11.98
N ARG A 28 -13.03 -7.70 12.55
CA ARG A 28 -13.45 -9.10 12.37
C ARG A 28 -14.82 -9.40 12.98
N GLN A 29 -15.22 -8.70 14.03
CA GLN A 29 -16.58 -8.81 14.59
C GLN A 29 -17.61 -8.21 13.63
N LEU A 30 -17.31 -7.06 13.01
CA LEU A 30 -18.20 -6.37 12.07
C LEU A 30 -18.30 -7.09 10.72
N TYR A 31 -17.20 -7.65 10.25
CA TYR A 31 -17.08 -8.30 8.94
C TYR A 31 -16.71 -9.77 9.09
N SER A 32 -17.55 -10.51 9.82
CA SER A 32 -17.37 -11.96 10.02
C SER A 32 -17.20 -12.66 8.67
N SER A 33 -16.20 -13.54 8.56
CA SER A 33 -15.79 -14.30 7.36
C SER A 33 -15.10 -13.52 6.21
N VAL A 34 -14.85 -12.21 6.35
CA VAL A 34 -14.07 -11.47 5.35
C VAL A 34 -12.56 -11.61 5.65
N PRO A 35 -11.72 -12.10 4.72
CA PRO A 35 -10.29 -12.23 4.94
C PRO A 35 -9.60 -10.89 5.16
N VAL A 36 -8.66 -10.84 6.11
CA VAL A 36 -7.85 -9.68 6.45
C VAL A 36 -6.46 -9.80 5.82
N ILE A 37 -6.19 -8.93 4.86
CA ILE A 37 -4.89 -8.76 4.21
C ILE A 37 -4.17 -7.58 4.84
N THR A 38 -2.97 -7.84 5.35
CA THR A 38 -2.19 -6.87 6.13
C THR A 38 -0.92 -6.48 5.42
N TYR A 39 -0.78 -5.20 5.10
CA TYR A 39 0.47 -4.67 4.58
C TYR A 39 1.58 -4.79 5.65
N VAL A 40 2.81 -5.09 5.21
CA VAL A 40 3.96 -5.29 6.12
C VAL A 40 4.23 -4.11 7.05
N ASN A 41 3.81 -2.89 6.68
CA ASN A 41 3.92 -1.67 7.49
C ASN A 41 2.89 -1.66 8.63
N THR A 42 2.99 -2.64 9.54
CA THR A 42 2.13 -2.87 10.70
C THR A 42 2.91 -3.53 11.83
N SER A 43 2.40 -3.47 13.05
CA SER A 43 3.01 -4.18 14.18
C SER A 43 2.91 -5.71 14.05
N ALA A 44 3.77 -6.44 14.76
CA ALA A 44 3.67 -7.90 14.84
C ALA A 44 2.34 -8.35 15.48
N ALA A 45 1.81 -7.57 16.43
CA ALA A 45 0.52 -7.84 17.06
C ALA A 45 -0.64 -7.75 16.06
N VAL A 46 -0.64 -6.74 15.17
CA VAL A 46 -1.64 -6.64 14.09
C VAL A 46 -1.54 -7.83 13.14
N LYS A 47 -0.32 -8.23 12.75
CA LYS A 47 -0.11 -9.39 11.89
C LYS A 47 -0.65 -10.69 12.49
N ALA A 48 -0.57 -10.86 13.81
CA ALA A 48 -1.08 -12.04 14.50
C ALA A 48 -2.61 -12.17 14.43
N GLU A 49 -3.33 -11.07 14.21
CA GLU A 49 -4.80 -11.04 14.04
C GLU A 49 -5.23 -11.10 12.56
N SER A 50 -4.28 -11.22 11.63
CA SER A 50 -4.50 -11.14 10.19
C SER A 50 -4.41 -12.51 9.52
N ASP A 51 -5.09 -12.69 8.38
CA ASP A 51 -5.06 -13.96 7.65
C ASP A 51 -3.81 -14.08 6.76
N ILE A 52 -3.36 -12.96 6.16
CA ILE A 52 -2.18 -12.96 5.28
C ILE A 52 -1.49 -11.59 5.23
N CYS A 53 -0.17 -11.59 5.08
CA CYS A 53 0.60 -10.37 4.87
C CYS A 53 0.87 -10.10 3.37
N CYS A 54 0.95 -8.83 2.98
CA CYS A 54 1.36 -8.41 1.64
C CYS A 54 2.40 -7.26 1.69
N THR A 55 3.02 -6.99 0.55
CA THR A 55 3.83 -5.78 0.29
C THR A 55 3.22 -5.01 -0.90
N SER A 56 3.68 -3.79 -1.14
CA SER A 56 3.29 -3.03 -2.35
C SER A 56 3.65 -3.76 -3.65
N GLY A 57 4.60 -4.69 -3.61
CA GLY A 57 5.01 -5.49 -4.76
C GLY A 57 4.12 -6.70 -5.05
N ASN A 58 3.33 -7.19 -4.09
CA ASN A 58 2.51 -8.40 -4.28
C ASN A 58 1.04 -8.26 -3.87
N ALA A 59 0.60 -7.10 -3.38
CA ALA A 59 -0.76 -6.90 -2.87
C ALA A 59 -1.86 -7.35 -3.84
N LEU A 60 -1.75 -7.02 -5.13
CA LEU A 60 -2.73 -7.45 -6.14
C LEU A 60 -2.78 -8.98 -6.29
N ALA A 61 -1.62 -9.63 -6.28
CA ALA A 61 -1.53 -11.08 -6.38
C ALA A 61 -2.14 -11.76 -5.15
N ILE A 62 -1.87 -11.22 -3.95
CA ILE A 62 -2.45 -11.73 -2.69
C ILE A 62 -3.97 -11.58 -2.71
N VAL A 63 -4.51 -10.41 -3.06
CA VAL A 63 -5.96 -10.17 -3.17
C VAL A 63 -6.61 -11.19 -4.11
N LYS A 64 -6.03 -11.40 -5.29
CA LYS A 64 -6.55 -12.37 -6.28
C LYS A 64 -6.44 -13.82 -5.80
N SER A 65 -5.39 -14.16 -5.05
CA SER A 65 -5.13 -15.54 -4.59
C SER A 65 -6.17 -16.08 -3.60
N LEU A 66 -6.83 -15.19 -2.84
CA LEU A 66 -7.80 -15.59 -1.82
C LEU A 66 -9.11 -16.10 -2.43
N ASN A 67 -9.38 -15.85 -3.72
CA ASN A 67 -10.62 -16.21 -4.41
C ASN A 67 -11.89 -15.77 -3.64
N ALA A 68 -11.78 -14.71 -2.83
CA ALA A 68 -12.88 -14.17 -2.05
C ALA A 68 -13.56 -13.03 -2.84
N PRO A 69 -14.89 -12.88 -2.74
CA PRO A 69 -15.59 -11.76 -3.38
C PRO A 69 -15.26 -10.42 -2.72
N ARG A 70 -14.84 -10.45 -1.45
CA ARG A 70 -14.54 -9.29 -0.63
C ARG A 70 -13.37 -9.58 0.30
N VAL A 71 -12.52 -8.58 0.53
CA VAL A 71 -11.39 -8.63 1.46
C VAL A 71 -11.29 -7.33 2.27
N ILE A 72 -10.67 -7.40 3.44
CA ILE A 72 -10.21 -6.22 4.18
C ILE A 72 -8.73 -6.01 3.85
N MET A 73 -8.36 -4.76 3.56
CA MET A 73 -6.96 -4.36 3.41
C MET A 73 -6.60 -3.28 4.43
N LEU A 74 -5.47 -3.47 5.10
CA LEU A 74 -4.98 -2.56 6.13
C LEU A 74 -3.45 -2.37 6.04
N PRO A 75 -2.91 -1.28 6.62
CA PRO A 75 -3.63 -0.10 7.11
C PRO A 75 -3.79 0.96 6.02
N ASP A 76 -3.10 0.84 4.89
CA ASP A 76 -2.98 1.89 3.89
C ASP A 76 -4.20 1.95 2.96
N GLU A 77 -4.96 3.05 3.04
CA GLU A 77 -6.17 3.23 2.25
C GLU A 77 -5.90 3.47 0.76
N TYR A 78 -4.77 4.11 0.43
CA TYR A 78 -4.42 4.43 -0.93
C TYR A 78 -3.93 3.19 -1.66
N LEU A 79 -3.09 2.37 -1.03
CA LEU A 79 -2.74 1.05 -1.54
C LEU A 79 -4.01 0.23 -1.76
N ALA A 80 -4.93 0.18 -0.79
CA ALA A 80 -6.18 -0.56 -0.93
C ALA A 80 -7.03 -0.06 -2.12
N LYS A 81 -7.20 1.26 -2.28
CA LYS A 81 -7.94 1.87 -3.40
C LYS A 81 -7.28 1.60 -4.75
N ASN A 82 -5.96 1.74 -4.83
CA ASN A 82 -5.19 1.50 -6.05
C ASN A 82 -5.21 0.03 -6.47
N ILE A 83 -5.27 -0.90 -5.51
CA ILE A 83 -5.47 -2.32 -5.79
C ILE A 83 -6.91 -2.62 -6.19
N ALA A 84 -7.90 -1.98 -5.55
CA ALA A 84 -9.32 -2.12 -5.91
C ALA A 84 -9.59 -1.71 -7.37
N ALA A 85 -8.91 -0.68 -7.87
CA ALA A 85 -9.00 -0.26 -9.27
C ALA A 85 -8.49 -1.32 -10.29
N GLN A 86 -7.73 -2.31 -9.84
CA GLN A 86 -7.10 -3.34 -10.68
C GLN A 86 -7.75 -4.73 -10.56
N THR A 87 -8.85 -4.83 -9.84
CA THR A 87 -9.55 -6.09 -9.57
C THR A 87 -11.06 -5.89 -9.47
N LYS A 88 -11.82 -7.00 -9.49
CA LYS A 88 -13.27 -6.99 -9.23
C LYS A 88 -13.61 -7.34 -7.77
N VAL A 89 -12.60 -7.72 -6.98
CA VAL A 89 -12.76 -8.02 -5.55
C VAL A 89 -13.11 -6.73 -4.82
N GLU A 90 -14.15 -6.76 -3.99
CA GLU A 90 -14.50 -5.64 -3.14
C GLU A 90 -13.49 -5.50 -2.00
N ILE A 91 -12.96 -4.28 -1.79
CA ILE A 91 -11.92 -4.04 -0.78
C ILE A 91 -12.45 -3.07 0.27
N ILE A 92 -12.55 -3.54 1.52
CA ILE A 92 -12.78 -2.70 2.69
C ILE A 92 -11.42 -2.18 3.16
N ALA A 93 -11.20 -0.87 3.05
CA ALA A 93 -9.94 -0.25 3.41
C ALA A 93 -9.97 0.30 4.85
N TRP A 94 -8.93 0.01 5.63
CA TRP A 94 -8.59 0.84 6.80
C TRP A 94 -8.15 2.23 6.34
N LYS A 95 -8.41 3.27 7.14
CA LYS A 95 -8.19 4.67 6.77
C LYS A 95 -6.82 5.22 7.24
N GLY A 96 -5.79 4.40 7.15
CA GLY A 96 -4.40 4.82 7.40
C GLY A 96 -3.75 5.36 6.13
N ARG A 97 -2.79 6.25 6.28
CA ARG A 97 -2.01 6.85 5.18
C ARG A 97 -0.54 6.96 5.54
N CYS A 98 0.32 6.84 4.53
CA CYS A 98 1.71 7.21 4.67
C CYS A 98 1.82 8.74 4.65
N GLU A 99 2.36 9.32 5.73
CA GLU A 99 2.55 10.77 5.88
C GLU A 99 3.49 11.37 4.81
N VAL A 100 4.29 10.53 4.15
CA VAL A 100 5.16 10.91 3.05
C VAL A 100 4.40 10.93 1.75
N HIS A 101 3.71 9.84 1.40
CA HIS A 101 3.08 9.68 0.10
C HIS A 101 1.76 10.45 -0.07
N GLU A 102 1.07 10.78 1.03
CA GLU A 102 -0.17 11.56 0.96
C GLU A 102 0.04 13.02 0.55
N ARG A 103 1.30 13.49 0.55
CA ARG A 103 1.66 14.88 0.25
C ARG A 103 1.69 15.21 -1.24
N PHE A 104 1.70 14.19 -2.10
CA PHE A 104 1.75 14.37 -3.54
C PHE A 104 0.36 14.57 -4.13
N SER A 105 0.26 15.41 -5.16
CA SER A 105 -0.97 15.70 -5.88
C SER A 105 -0.83 15.45 -7.38
N ALA A 106 -1.96 15.23 -8.05
CA ALA A 106 -2.00 15.17 -9.52
C ALA A 106 -1.47 16.47 -10.16
N ASN A 107 -1.62 17.61 -9.49
CA ASN A 107 -1.12 18.89 -10.00
C ASN A 107 0.41 18.93 -10.01
N ASP A 108 1.07 18.36 -9.00
CA ASP A 108 2.54 18.30 -8.95
C ASP A 108 3.11 17.61 -10.19
N ILE A 109 2.44 16.54 -10.66
CA ILE A 109 2.82 15.81 -11.87
C ILE A 109 2.59 16.67 -13.12
N ARG A 110 1.44 17.35 -13.21
CA ARG A 110 1.12 18.22 -14.35
C ARG A 110 2.12 19.37 -14.47
N ASP A 111 2.41 20.04 -13.36
CA ASP A 111 3.40 21.12 -13.30
C ASP A 111 4.80 20.63 -13.71
N LEU A 112 5.20 19.42 -13.27
CA LEU A 112 6.46 18.79 -13.68
C LEU A 112 6.51 18.51 -15.19
N ARG A 113 5.42 18.03 -15.78
CA ARG A 113 5.36 17.75 -17.23
C ARG A 113 5.38 19.03 -18.06
N ASP A 114 4.74 20.08 -17.58
CA ASP A 114 4.79 21.40 -18.23
C ASP A 114 6.21 21.99 -18.20
N ALA A 115 6.91 21.86 -17.07
CA ALA A 115 8.30 22.30 -16.91
C ALA A 115 9.31 21.41 -17.64
N HIS A 116 9.02 20.12 -17.78
CA HIS A 116 9.91 19.12 -18.37
C HIS A 116 9.17 18.25 -19.40
N PRO A 117 8.95 18.76 -20.64
CA PRO A 117 8.28 17.99 -21.67
C PRO A 117 8.97 16.64 -21.94
N GLY A 118 8.19 15.56 -21.90
CA GLY A 118 8.69 14.20 -22.10
C GLY A 118 9.24 13.52 -20.85
N VAL A 119 9.18 14.14 -19.67
CA VAL A 119 9.56 13.49 -18.41
C VAL A 119 8.70 12.24 -18.15
N THR A 120 9.35 11.18 -17.68
CA THR A 120 8.70 9.96 -17.20
C THR A 120 8.52 10.03 -15.69
N VAL A 121 7.30 9.81 -15.22
CA VAL A 121 6.90 9.90 -13.81
C VAL A 121 6.56 8.50 -13.28
N LEU A 122 7.25 8.11 -12.20
CA LEU A 122 7.02 6.85 -11.49
C LEU A 122 6.44 7.17 -10.10
N ALA A 123 5.35 6.52 -9.70
CA ALA A 123 4.68 6.76 -8.43
C ALA A 123 4.54 5.49 -7.56
N HIS A 124 4.62 5.63 -6.25
CA HIS A 124 4.39 4.49 -5.35
C HIS A 124 2.87 4.29 -5.19
N PRO A 125 2.36 3.04 -5.07
CA PRO A 125 0.92 2.80 -4.92
C PRO A 125 0.35 3.25 -3.55
N GLU A 126 1.19 3.76 -2.64
CA GLU A 126 0.75 4.48 -1.43
C GLU A 126 0.38 5.95 -1.72
N CYS A 127 0.65 6.46 -2.93
CA CYS A 127 0.18 7.79 -3.33
C CYS A 127 -1.35 7.80 -3.55
N PRO A 128 -2.01 8.97 -3.40
CA PRO A 128 -3.42 9.12 -3.74
C PRO A 128 -3.77 8.58 -5.13
N PRO A 129 -4.97 8.00 -5.35
CA PRO A 129 -5.36 7.42 -6.63
C PRO A 129 -5.23 8.37 -7.82
N GLU A 130 -5.48 9.66 -7.62
CA GLU A 130 -5.30 10.71 -8.61
C GLU A 130 -3.84 10.93 -9.02
N VAL A 131 -2.88 10.71 -8.11
CA VAL A 131 -1.45 10.75 -8.43
C VAL A 131 -1.06 9.51 -9.24
N VAL A 132 -1.52 8.34 -8.80
CA VAL A 132 -1.26 7.06 -9.49
C VAL A 132 -1.83 7.06 -10.90
N ALA A 133 -2.99 7.69 -11.12
CA ALA A 133 -3.61 7.80 -12.44
C ALA A 133 -2.84 8.68 -13.43
N GLU A 134 -2.03 9.63 -12.95
CA GLU A 134 -1.23 10.56 -13.77
C GLU A 134 0.21 10.04 -14.03
N ALA A 135 0.65 9.04 -13.26
CA ALA A 135 1.98 8.45 -13.38
C ALA A 135 2.09 7.52 -14.60
N ASP A 136 3.25 7.51 -15.25
CA ASP A 136 3.53 6.60 -16.38
C ASP A 136 3.70 5.15 -15.92
N PHE A 137 4.09 4.95 -14.66
CA PHE A 137 4.11 3.65 -14.01
C PHE A 137 3.94 3.80 -12.50
N ALA A 138 3.20 2.86 -11.90
CA ALA A 138 3.07 2.77 -10.46
C ALA A 138 3.45 1.38 -9.93
N GLY A 139 4.24 1.34 -8.87
CA GLY A 139 4.71 0.09 -8.28
C GLY A 139 5.58 0.28 -7.04
N SER A 140 5.96 -0.83 -6.42
CA SER A 140 6.94 -0.81 -5.32
C SER A 140 8.28 -0.21 -5.77
N THR A 141 9.11 0.25 -4.83
CA THR A 141 10.44 0.78 -5.13
C THR A 141 11.30 -0.17 -5.97
N ALA A 142 11.23 -1.48 -5.70
CA ALA A 142 11.92 -2.48 -6.50
C ALA A 142 11.40 -2.51 -7.95
N ALA A 143 10.08 -2.45 -8.13
CA ALA A 143 9.46 -2.44 -9.45
C ALA A 143 9.78 -1.16 -10.24
N MET A 144 9.92 -0.02 -9.55
CA MET A 144 10.41 1.22 -10.17
C MET A 144 11.86 1.10 -10.63
N SER A 145 12.73 0.54 -9.79
CA SER A 145 14.13 0.28 -10.16
C SER A 145 14.22 -0.61 -11.40
N ASP A 146 13.40 -1.68 -11.46
CA ASP A 146 13.32 -2.56 -12.63
C ASP A 146 12.74 -1.85 -13.86
N TYR A 147 11.80 -0.93 -13.67
CA TYR A 147 11.24 -0.12 -14.75
C TYR A 147 12.33 0.75 -15.38
N VAL A 148 13.09 1.49 -14.56
CA VAL A 148 14.18 2.37 -15.02
C VAL A 148 15.26 1.56 -15.72
N GLY A 149 15.69 0.43 -15.14
CA GLY A 149 16.71 -0.43 -15.74
C GLY A 149 16.32 -0.98 -17.12
N ARG A 150 15.02 -1.27 -17.33
CA ARG A 150 14.50 -1.80 -18.59
C ARG A 150 14.23 -0.73 -19.65
N HIS A 151 13.59 0.37 -19.27
CA HIS A 151 13.12 1.37 -20.23
C HIS A 151 14.14 2.46 -20.50
N LYS A 152 15.07 2.71 -19.55
CA LYS A 152 16.02 3.82 -19.61
C LYS A 152 15.35 5.14 -20.05
N PRO A 153 14.25 5.54 -19.38
CA PRO A 153 13.49 6.73 -19.73
C PRO A 153 14.28 8.02 -19.52
#